data_AF-A0A7S1PST5-F1
#
_entry.id   AF-A0A7S1PST5-F1
#
_cell.length_a   1.000
_cell.length_b   1.000
_cell.length_c   1.000
_cell.angle_alpha   90.00
_cell.angle_beta   90.00
_cell.angle_gamma   90.00
#
_symmetry.space_group_name_H-M   'P 1'
#
loop_
_entity.id
_entity.type
_entity.pdbx_description
1 polymer ?
#
loop_
_entity_poly.entity_id
_entity_poly.type
_entity_poly.pdbx_seq_one_letter_code
_entity_poly.pdbx_strand_id
1 'polypeptide(L)'
;AYLLARPASAGGVGSYQAALTVCMVSGLMIFLLTLSGAVSAVTNAVPVSLKHSICVGIGLLCAFVGFQQVGMVVRSEEGLVGPGDFRHGAQIWLTLGGVVSLTLLSTWNVKGGVLLSMLGLTLLDWTLLSGWPPLGPSPLRAPPLAPPALDALAASVEANLWPC
;
A
#
# COMPACT_ATOMS: atom_id res chain seq x y z
N ALA A 1 4.85 23.38 -1.73
CA ALA A 1 5.59 22.22 -1.17
C ALA A 1 5.77 21.09 -2.21
N TYR A 2 4.71 20.54 -2.81
CA TYR A 2 4.80 19.47 -3.82
C TYR A 2 5.55 19.86 -5.12
N LEU A 3 5.62 21.16 -5.44
CA LEU A 3 6.30 21.66 -6.65
C LEU A 3 7.84 21.84 -6.53
N LEU A 4 8.43 21.73 -5.34
CA LEU A 4 9.90 21.85 -5.16
C LEU A 4 10.63 20.49 -5.16
N ALA A 5 9.91 19.36 -5.12
CA ALA A 5 10.50 18.03 -5.10
C ALA A 5 10.68 17.39 -6.49
N ARG A 6 10.26 18.07 -7.57
CA ARG A 6 10.34 17.54 -8.94
C ARG A 6 11.73 17.43 -9.59
N PRO A 7 12.86 17.94 -9.05
CA PRO A 7 14.16 17.63 -9.64
C PRO A 7 14.85 16.40 -9.01
N ALA A 8 14.27 15.73 -8.00
CA ALA A 8 14.90 14.54 -7.40
C ALA A 8 14.72 13.25 -8.24
N SER A 9 13.98 13.29 -9.36
CA SER A 9 13.75 12.13 -10.22
C SER A 9 14.93 11.79 -11.15
N ALA A 10 16.06 12.48 -11.04
CA ALA A 10 17.28 12.16 -11.77
C ALA A 10 18.36 11.45 -10.92
N GLY A 11 18.09 11.15 -9.64
CA GLY A 11 19.07 10.45 -8.80
C GLY A 11 18.79 10.36 -7.31
N GLY A 12 17.54 10.52 -6.83
CA GLY A 12 17.25 10.50 -5.40
C GLY A 12 15.86 9.98 -5.09
N VAL A 13 15.79 8.92 -4.29
CA VAL A 13 14.64 8.43 -3.49
C VAL A 13 13.26 8.20 -4.18
N GLY A 14 13.09 8.48 -5.48
CA GLY A 14 11.85 8.29 -6.23
C GLY A 14 11.83 7.10 -7.21
N SER A 15 12.94 6.38 -7.36
CA SER A 15 12.99 5.15 -8.17
C SER A 15 12.49 3.96 -7.34
N TYR A 16 11.77 3.02 -7.96
CA TYR A 16 11.35 1.76 -7.33
C TYR A 16 12.56 0.99 -6.75
N GLN A 17 13.76 1.17 -7.32
CA GLN A 17 15.02 0.65 -6.80
C GLN A 17 15.32 1.19 -5.41
N ALA A 18 15.20 2.51 -5.21
CA ALA A 18 15.45 3.14 -3.91
C ALA A 18 14.44 2.67 -2.86
N ALA A 19 13.16 2.54 -3.24
CA ALA A 19 12.14 2.00 -2.35
C ALA A 19 12.43 0.55 -1.92
N LEU A 20 12.90 -0.30 -2.85
CA LEU A 20 13.29 -1.67 -2.55
C LEU A 20 14.56 -1.74 -1.68
N THR A 21 15.56 -0.88 -1.92
CA THR A 21 16.77 -0.78 -1.07
C THR A 21 16.43 -0.39 0.36
N VAL A 22 15.56 0.61 0.56
CA VAL A 22 15.10 1.02 1.90
C VAL A 22 14.31 -0.10 2.58
N CYS A 23 13.48 -0.85 1.84
CA CYS A 23 12.73 -1.99 2.37
C CYS A 23 13.66 -3.14 2.79
N MET A 24 14.69 -3.45 2.00
CA MET A 24 15.69 -4.47 2.31
C MET A 24 16.51 -4.10 3.57
N VAL A 25 16.97 -2.85 3.66
CA VAL A 25 17.71 -2.35 4.83
C VAL A 25 16.82 -2.35 6.07
N SER A 26 15.57 -1.92 5.96
CA SER A 26 14.60 -1.96 7.07
C SER A 26 14.32 -3.39 7.54
N GLY A 27 14.13 -4.33 6.61
CA GLY A 27 13.95 -5.75 6.91
C GLY A 27 15.15 -6.36 7.64
N LEU A 28 16.37 -6.04 7.18
CA LEU A 28 17.61 -6.47 7.84
C LEU A 28 17.72 -5.86 9.25
N MET A 29 17.42 -4.57 9.40
CA MET A 29 17.44 -3.89 10.71
C MET A 29 16.46 -4.55 11.70
N ILE A 30 15.23 -4.84 11.27
CA ILE A 30 14.21 -5.53 12.08
C ILE A 30 14.65 -6.97 12.42
N PHE A 31 15.30 -7.66 11.48
CA PHE A 31 15.80 -9.02 11.71
C PHE A 31 16.88 -9.06 12.79
N LEU A 32 17.90 -8.18 12.72
CA LEU A 32 18.92 -8.06 13.76
C LEU A 32 18.30 -7.68 15.12
N LEU A 33 17.34 -6.75 15.14
CA LEU A 33 16.65 -6.35 16.37
C LEU A 33 15.86 -7.51 16.98
N THR A 34 15.25 -8.36 16.15
CA THR A 34 14.49 -9.54 16.60
C THR A 34 15.42 -10.58 17.23
N LEU A 35 16.60 -10.82 16.64
CA LEU A 35 17.61 -11.72 17.22
C LEU A 35 18.12 -11.24 18.57
N SER A 36 18.25 -9.93 18.77
CA SER A 36 18.67 -9.34 20.06
C SER A 36 17.58 -9.34 21.14
N GLY A 37 16.33 -9.74 20.83
CA GLY A 37 15.21 -9.72 21.77
C GLY A 37 14.66 -8.32 22.11
N ALA A 38 15.22 -7.25 21.52
CA ALA A 38 14.82 -5.87 21.76
C ALA A 38 13.34 -5.60 21.40
N VAL A 39 12.81 -6.28 20.37
CA VAL A 39 11.40 -6.17 19.97
C VAL A 39 10.45 -6.67 21.08
N SER A 40 10.82 -7.74 21.78
CA SER A 40 10.03 -8.29 22.89
C SER A 40 10.04 -7.36 24.11
N ALA A 41 11.18 -6.73 24.40
CA ALA A 41 11.31 -5.73 25.47
C ALA A 41 10.45 -4.49 25.19
N VAL A 42 10.49 -3.97 23.96
CA VAL A 42 9.65 -2.84 23.52
C VAL A 42 8.16 -3.22 23.59
N THR A 43 7.81 -4.42 23.13
CA THR A 43 6.41 -4.86 23.14
C THR A 43 5.87 -5.01 24.57
N ASN A 44 6.67 -5.45 25.55
CA ASN A 44 6.23 -5.51 26.96
C ASN A 44 6.09 -4.13 27.61
N ALA A 45 6.88 -3.14 27.19
CA ALA A 45 6.78 -1.78 27.71
C ALA A 45 5.51 -1.04 27.24
N VAL A 46 4.96 -1.42 26.08
CA VAL A 46 3.75 -0.80 25.54
C VAL A 46 2.49 -1.41 26.18
N PRO A 47 1.58 -0.60 26.77
CA PRO A 47 0.32 -1.11 27.32
C PRO A 47 -0.57 -1.70 26.22
N VAL A 48 -1.39 -2.70 26.59
CA VAL A 48 -2.27 -3.41 25.64
C VAL A 48 -3.26 -2.50 24.92
N SER A 49 -3.67 -1.39 25.54
CA SER A 49 -4.57 -0.40 24.94
C SER A 49 -3.95 0.31 23.72
N LEU A 50 -2.66 0.68 23.78
CA LEU A 50 -1.97 1.30 22.65
C LEU A 50 -1.77 0.32 21.49
N LYS A 51 -1.50 -0.96 21.79
CA LYS A 51 -1.37 -2.00 20.75
C LYS A 51 -2.67 -2.19 19.97
N HIS A 52 -3.81 -2.18 20.67
CA HIS A 52 -5.12 -2.29 20.02
C HIS A 52 -5.42 -1.04 19.17
N SER A 53 -5.08 0.16 19.65
CA SER A 53 -5.28 1.40 18.88
C SER A 53 -4.48 1.42 17.58
N ILE A 54 -3.22 0.95 17.59
CA ILE A 54 -2.38 0.87 16.38
C ILE A 54 -3.00 -0.11 15.36
N CYS A 55 -3.49 -1.26 15.81
CA CYS A 55 -4.16 -2.24 14.95
C CYS A 55 -5.42 -1.65 14.29
N VAL A 56 -6.29 -0.99 15.07
CA VAL A 56 -7.50 -0.33 14.56
C VAL A 56 -7.15 0.82 13.61
N GLY A 57 -6.12 1.61 13.91
CA GLY A 57 -5.68 2.73 13.08
C GLY A 57 -5.18 2.29 11.70
N ILE A 58 -4.35 1.25 11.63
CA ILE A 58 -3.86 0.70 10.36
C ILE A 58 -5.02 0.12 9.52
N GLY A 59 -5.97 -0.57 10.17
CA GLY A 59 -7.16 -1.10 9.51
C GLY A 59 -8.06 -0.02 8.93
N LEU A 60 -8.35 1.03 9.71
CA LEU A 60 -9.17 2.16 9.29
C LEU A 60 -8.50 2.95 8.14
N LEU A 61 -7.18 3.15 8.21
CA LEU A 61 -6.42 3.81 7.15
C LEU A 61 -6.45 3.02 5.85
N CYS A 62 -6.23 1.71 5.92
CA CYS A 62 -6.25 0.84 4.74
C CYS A 62 -7.63 0.83 4.08
N ALA A 63 -8.71 0.75 4.87
CA ALA A 63 -10.07 0.85 4.36
C ALA A 63 -10.32 2.19 3.65
N PHE A 64 -9.86 3.30 4.22
CA PHE A 64 -9.99 4.63 3.62
C PHE A 64 -9.23 4.77 2.30
N VAL A 65 -8.00 4.23 2.22
CA VAL A 65 -7.23 4.21 0.96
C VAL A 65 -7.96 3.36 -0.09
N GLY A 66 -8.55 2.22 0.29
CA GLY A 66 -9.37 1.40 -0.61
C GLY A 66 -10.59 2.14 -1.16
N PHE A 67 -11.32 2.88 -0.32
CA PHE A 67 -12.45 3.71 -0.74
C PHE A 67 -12.05 4.83 -1.72
N GLN A 68 -10.84 5.39 -1.57
CA GLN A 68 -10.30 6.37 -2.51
C GLN A 68 -9.94 5.75 -3.87
N GLN A 69 -9.36 4.56 -3.90
CA GLN A 69 -9.02 3.87 -5.17
C GLN A 69 -10.25 3.58 -6.03
N VAL A 70 -11.40 3.35 -5.39
CA VAL A 70 -12.69 3.05 -6.05
C VAL A 70 -13.42 4.32 -6.50
N GLY A 71 -12.97 5.50 -6.07
CA GLY A 71 -13.65 6.77 -6.39
C GLY A 71 -14.94 7.01 -5.60
N MET A 72 -15.19 6.27 -4.51
CA MET A 72 -16.29 6.57 -3.60
C MET A 72 -16.06 7.86 -2.81
N VAL A 73 -14.80 8.17 -2.53
CA VAL A 73 -14.36 9.40 -1.86
C VAL A 73 -13.59 10.22 -2.87
N VAL A 74 -14.25 11.19 -3.50
CA VAL A 74 -13.60 12.11 -4.44
C VAL A 74 -13.17 13.36 -3.67
N ARG A 75 -11.92 13.78 -3.86
CA ARG A 75 -11.43 15.07 -3.36
C ARG A 75 -12.05 16.17 -4.22
N SER A 76 -13.01 16.92 -3.67
CA SER A 76 -13.43 18.20 -4.24
C SER A 76 -12.42 19.27 -3.80
N GLU A 77 -12.21 20.30 -4.63
CA GLU A 77 -11.17 21.33 -4.42
C GLU A 77 -11.36 22.14 -3.12
N GLU A 78 -12.50 22.02 -2.43
CA GLU A 78 -12.86 22.83 -1.27
C GLU A 78 -13.26 22.01 -0.03
N GLY A 79 -13.37 20.67 -0.13
CA GLY A 79 -13.84 19.82 0.97
C GLY A 79 -13.19 18.44 0.97
N LEU A 80 -12.72 17.99 2.14
CA LEU A 80 -11.96 16.75 2.29
C LEU A 80 -12.73 15.46 1.90
N VAL A 81 -14.03 15.51 1.58
CA VAL A 81 -14.84 14.39 1.10
C VAL A 81 -16.04 14.93 0.29
N GLY A 82 -16.02 14.82 -1.03
CA GLY A 82 -17.22 15.04 -1.87
C GLY A 82 -17.90 13.71 -2.20
N PRO A 83 -19.24 13.60 -2.16
CA PRO A 83 -19.94 12.43 -2.68
C PRO A 83 -19.66 12.30 -4.18
N GLY A 84 -19.01 11.20 -4.59
CA GLY A 84 -18.82 10.89 -6.00
C GLY A 84 -20.17 10.69 -6.71
N ASP A 85 -20.22 10.94 -8.01
CA ASP A 85 -21.45 10.82 -8.81
C ASP A 85 -21.98 9.37 -8.78
N PHE A 86 -23.01 9.13 -7.97
CA PHE A 86 -23.59 7.81 -7.72
C PHE A 86 -24.46 7.27 -8.86
N ARG A 87 -24.64 8.03 -9.97
CA ARG A 87 -25.62 7.68 -11.00
C ARG A 87 -25.11 6.79 -12.14
N HIS A 88 -23.80 6.57 -12.28
CA HIS A 88 -23.22 5.76 -13.37
C HIS A 88 -22.14 4.74 -12.96
N GLY A 89 -21.83 4.60 -11.67
CA GLY A 89 -20.69 3.80 -11.22
C GLY A 89 -21.03 2.33 -10.97
N ALA A 90 -21.06 1.48 -12.00
CA ALA A 90 -21.09 0.02 -11.82
C ALA A 90 -20.00 -0.44 -10.81
N GLN A 91 -18.82 0.19 -10.85
CA GLN A 91 -17.70 -0.03 -9.93
C GLN A 91 -18.04 0.22 -8.44
N ILE A 92 -18.94 1.16 -8.14
CA ILE A 92 -19.35 1.48 -6.76
C ILE A 92 -20.20 0.33 -6.20
N TRP A 93 -21.13 -0.18 -7.01
CA TRP A 93 -21.93 -1.36 -6.65
C TRP A 93 -21.08 -2.62 -6.50
N LEU A 94 -20.05 -2.80 -7.33
CA LEU A 94 -19.11 -3.93 -7.18
C LEU A 94 -18.27 -3.82 -5.90
N THR A 95 -17.84 -2.62 -5.52
CA THR A 95 -17.07 -2.45 -4.27
C THR A 95 -17.94 -2.62 -3.04
N LEU A 96 -19.17 -2.10 -3.06
CA LEU A 96 -20.12 -2.31 -1.96
C LEU A 96 -20.49 -3.80 -1.84
N GLY A 97 -20.77 -4.45 -2.98
CA GLY A 97 -20.97 -5.89 -3.06
C GLY A 97 -19.75 -6.67 -2.58
N GLY A 98 -18.55 -6.15 -2.85
CA GLY A 98 -17.28 -6.71 -2.42
C GLY A 98 -17.07 -6.71 -0.92
N VAL A 99 -17.24 -5.55 -0.29
CA VAL A 99 -17.15 -5.38 1.16
C VAL A 99 -18.23 -6.19 1.88
N VAL A 100 -19.46 -6.20 1.36
CA VAL A 100 -20.57 -6.98 1.92
C VAL A 100 -20.31 -8.49 1.80
N SER A 101 -19.86 -8.96 0.62
CA SER A 101 -19.57 -10.38 0.39
C SER A 101 -18.40 -10.86 1.26
N LEU A 102 -17.33 -10.06 1.39
CA LEU A 102 -16.21 -10.34 2.29
C LEU A 102 -16.66 -10.42 3.76
N THR A 103 -17.52 -9.49 4.21
CA THR A 103 -18.03 -9.46 5.59
C THR A 103 -18.92 -10.68 5.87
N LEU A 104 -19.86 -11.01 4.98
CA LEU A 104 -20.75 -12.17 5.14
C LEU A 104 -19.97 -13.48 5.20
N LEU A 105 -19.02 -13.70 4.28
CA LEU A 105 -18.21 -14.93 4.27
C LEU A 105 -17.28 -15.02 5.47
N SER A 106 -16.79 -13.88 5.98
CA SER A 106 -16.00 -13.84 7.21
C SER A 106 -16.84 -14.20 8.44
N THR A 107 -18.12 -13.78 8.50
CA THR A 107 -19.02 -14.16 9.60
C THR A 107 -19.38 -15.64 9.56
N TRP A 108 -19.43 -16.25 8.37
CA TRP A 108 -19.77 -17.67 8.19
C TRP A 108 -18.61 -18.64 8.47
N ASN A 109 -17.44 -18.14 8.90
CA ASN A 109 -16.29 -18.93 9.35
C ASN A 109 -15.87 -20.06 8.39
N VAL A 110 -16.11 -19.87 7.09
CA VAL A 110 -15.67 -20.83 6.06
C VAL A 110 -14.15 -20.68 5.90
N LYS A 111 -13.41 -21.77 6.10
CA LYS A 111 -11.97 -21.85 5.81
C LYS A 111 -11.75 -21.46 4.34
N GLY A 112 -11.21 -20.25 4.11
CA GLY A 112 -10.97 -19.70 2.78
C GLY A 112 -11.96 -18.61 2.32
N GLY A 113 -12.83 -18.08 3.19
CA GLY A 113 -13.81 -17.05 2.80
C GLY A 113 -13.23 -15.78 2.17
N VAL A 114 -12.01 -15.38 2.57
CA VAL A 114 -11.29 -14.25 1.96
C VAL A 114 -10.86 -14.56 0.52
N LEU A 115 -10.44 -15.80 0.25
CA LEU A 115 -10.06 -16.22 -1.12
C LEU A 115 -11.30 -16.32 -2.03
N LEU A 116 -12.41 -16.86 -1.50
CA LEU A 116 -13.63 -17.05 -2.27
C LEU A 116 -14.28 -15.70 -2.64
N SER A 117 -14.24 -14.72 -1.74
CA SER A 117 -14.70 -13.36 -2.04
C SER A 117 -13.79 -12.67 -3.06
N MET A 118 -12.47 -12.75 -2.93
CA MET A 118 -11.54 -12.24 -3.97
C MET A 118 -11.82 -12.84 -5.35
N LEU A 119 -11.97 -14.17 -5.44
CA LEU A 119 -12.32 -14.85 -6.69
C LEU A 119 -13.70 -14.43 -7.21
N GLY A 120 -14.71 -14.40 -6.33
CA GLY A 120 -16.08 -14.03 -6.68
C GLY A 120 -16.18 -12.60 -7.22
N LEU A 121 -15.50 -11.65 -6.58
CA LEU A 121 -15.47 -10.25 -7.01
C LEU A 121 -14.76 -10.11 -8.35
N THR A 122 -13.63 -10.80 -8.52
CA THR A 122 -12.88 -10.79 -9.78
C THR A 122 -13.72 -11.36 -10.92
N LEU A 123 -14.45 -12.46 -10.69
CA LEU A 123 -15.37 -13.04 -11.67
C LEU A 123 -16.56 -12.12 -11.97
N LEU A 124 -17.11 -11.43 -10.96
CA LEU A 124 -18.18 -10.46 -11.16
C LEU A 124 -17.72 -9.26 -12.00
N ASP A 125 -16.55 -8.70 -11.67
CA ASP A 125 -15.94 -7.60 -12.44
C ASP A 125 -15.71 -8.02 -13.89
N TRP A 126 -15.21 -9.24 -14.07
CA TRP A 126 -14.96 -9.79 -15.37
C TRP A 126 -16.23 -9.95 -16.22
N THR A 127 -17.30 -10.45 -15.61
CA THR A 127 -18.58 -10.70 -16.30
C THR A 127 -19.39 -9.43 -16.56
N LEU A 128 -19.25 -8.39 -15.73
CA LEU A 128 -20.08 -7.18 -15.79
C LEU A 128 -19.39 -5.98 -16.47
N LEU A 129 -18.06 -5.82 -16.38
CA LEU A 129 -17.37 -4.58 -16.79
C LEU A 129 -16.35 -4.74 -17.93
N SER A 130 -15.41 -5.68 -17.82
CA SER A 130 -14.15 -5.59 -18.61
C SER A 130 -14.07 -6.52 -19.82
N GLY A 131 -14.89 -7.58 -19.90
CA GLY A 131 -14.67 -8.64 -20.89
C GLY A 131 -13.34 -9.39 -20.68
N TRP A 132 -13.11 -10.49 -21.41
CA TRP A 132 -11.86 -11.30 -21.36
C TRP A 132 -10.60 -10.42 -21.50
N PRO A 133 -9.72 -10.34 -20.48
CA PRO A 133 -8.47 -9.61 -20.61
C PRO A 133 -7.65 -10.25 -21.74
N PRO A 134 -7.09 -9.45 -22.64
CA PRO A 134 -6.23 -9.98 -23.69
C PRO A 134 -5.00 -10.62 -23.04
N LEU A 135 -4.84 -11.94 -23.23
CA LEU A 135 -3.69 -12.74 -22.76
C LEU A 135 -2.39 -12.44 -23.55
N GLY A 136 -2.24 -11.21 -24.05
CA GLY A 136 -1.02 -10.78 -24.74
C GLY A 136 0.12 -10.62 -23.73
N PRO A 137 1.35 -11.10 -24.02
CA PRO A 137 2.49 -10.81 -23.18
C PRO A 137 2.79 -9.31 -23.27
N SER A 138 2.37 -8.55 -22.25
CA SER A 138 2.81 -7.17 -22.07
C SER A 138 4.34 -7.18 -21.96
N PRO A 139 5.04 -6.31 -22.72
CA PRO A 139 6.50 -6.36 -22.78
C PRO A 139 7.05 -6.16 -21.38
N LEU A 140 7.80 -7.17 -20.92
CA LEU A 140 8.67 -7.09 -19.75
C LEU A 140 9.59 -5.90 -19.98
N ARG A 141 9.18 -4.72 -19.49
CA ARG A 141 10.05 -3.56 -19.42
C ARG A 141 11.06 -3.90 -18.33
N ALA A 142 12.12 -4.60 -18.72
CA ALA A 142 13.28 -4.84 -17.89
C ALA A 142 13.69 -3.47 -17.34
N PRO A 143 13.55 -3.25 -16.04
CA PRO A 143 13.72 -1.91 -15.53
C PRO A 143 15.25 -1.65 -15.47
N PRO A 144 15.69 -0.43 -15.78
CA PRO A 144 17.09 -0.15 -16.11
C PRO A 144 17.97 -0.43 -14.90
N LEU A 145 18.66 -1.57 -14.92
CA LEU A 145 19.68 -1.97 -13.96
C LEU A 145 20.98 -1.24 -14.32
N ALA A 146 21.05 0.06 -13.98
CA ALA A 146 22.31 0.78 -13.87
C ALA A 146 22.47 1.25 -12.41
N PRO A 147 23.70 1.40 -11.88
CA PRO A 147 23.95 1.54 -10.45
C PRO A 147 24.06 3.01 -10.00
N PRO A 148 23.02 3.61 -9.39
CA PRO A 148 23.18 4.83 -8.60
C PRO A 148 23.11 4.57 -7.08
N ALA A 149 22.93 3.32 -6.66
CA ALA A 149 22.64 2.98 -5.27
C ALA A 149 23.86 3.10 -4.34
N LEU A 150 25.08 2.86 -4.84
CA LEU A 150 26.30 2.97 -4.05
C LEU A 150 26.73 4.43 -3.89
N ASP A 151 26.65 5.21 -4.96
CA ASP A 151 27.07 6.61 -5.03
C ASP A 151 26.12 7.52 -4.23
N ALA A 152 24.82 7.23 -4.22
CA ALA A 152 23.84 7.95 -3.41
C ALA A 152 23.91 7.62 -1.90
N LEU A 153 24.31 6.39 -1.55
CA LEU A 153 24.58 6.01 -0.16
C LEU A 153 25.89 6.65 0.33
N ALA A 154 26.92 6.73 -0.51
CA ALA A 154 28.14 7.48 -0.21
C ALA A 154 27.84 8.96 0.08
N ALA A 155 27.01 9.61 -0.73
CA ALA A 155 26.60 11.01 -0.52
C ALA A 155 25.76 11.23 0.75
N SER A 156 24.88 10.29 1.11
CA SER A 156 24.02 10.42 2.32
C SER A 156 24.76 10.12 3.62
N VAL A 157 25.80 9.29 3.57
CA VAL A 157 26.71 8.99 4.69
C VAL A 157 27.64 10.19 4.92
N GLU A 158 28.26 10.74 3.88
CA GLU A 158 29.17 11.88 4.00
C GLU A 158 28.47 13.16 4.50
N ALA A 159 27.21 13.40 4.08
CA ALA A 159 26.41 14.54 4.56
C ALA A 159 25.92 14.44 6.02
N ASN A 160 25.88 13.24 6.61
CA ASN A 160 25.53 13.06 8.03
C ASN A 160 26.75 12.82 8.94
N LEU A 161 27.94 12.57 8.37
CA LEU A 161 29.16 12.29 9.13
C LEU A 161 30.11 13.48 9.29
N TRP A 162 29.84 14.64 8.68
CA TRP A 162 30.61 15.87 8.93
C TRP A 162 29.70 17.07 9.23
N PRO A 163 29.33 17.31 10.49
CA PRO A 163 28.91 18.63 10.92
C PRO A 163 30.18 19.46 11.21
N CYS A 164 30.76 20.06 10.17
CA CYS A 164 31.57 21.28 10.30
C CYS A 164 31.28 22.19 9.11
#